data_AF-A0A6G0UBQ1-F1
#
_entry.id   AF-A0A6G0UBQ1-F1
#
_cell.length_a   1.000
_cell.length_b   1.000
_cell.length_c   1.000
_cell.angle_alpha   90.00
_cell.angle_beta   90.00
_cell.angle_gamma   90.00
#
_symmetry.space_group_name_H-M   'P 1'
#
loop_
_entity.id
_entity.type
_entity.pdbx_description
1 polymer ?
#
loop_
_entity_poly.entity_id
_entity_poly.type
_entity_poly.pdbx_seq_one_letter_code
_entity_poly.pdbx_strand_id
1 'polypeptide(L)'
;VIYDIGASKTVASVIELKLAKENNSKALDPVVSVVGVGFNRLLGGNDLTSLVRDFLASEFTKQHKTSKPISGNLRAMSKLMKEAERVKHVLSANTQTYAQVESLFEDKDFRFLMNRDMLNEILKESEAAYISPITDALRMAELSVDNIDQVILFGAGTRVPRLQDLLREYFKGKEPNKFLNTDEAAALGALYQAAFHSKGFKVKKISLHELQFYPVQINFETLSNDEEKALRRVDRAIFSYKSHYPTNRKIMTFTSHQDDFIINLHYGNLDHLSSDQLLQFGESNITDVEIRGVKDSFKTATEEEHNFKGVKAFFSIDYFGIIRAEGAEAIIEQPPVKKNSTLGSIVDTIGSFFGAKEAEPTEGLKEDA
;
A
#
# COMPACT_ATOMS: atom_id res chain seq x y z
N VAL A 1 -1.07 -7.60 -15.02
CA VAL A 1 -1.72 -6.33 -14.61
C VAL A 1 -3.20 -6.59 -14.40
N ILE A 2 -3.75 -6.20 -13.25
CA ILE A 2 -5.20 -6.06 -13.06
C ILE A 2 -5.51 -4.57 -13.21
N TYR A 3 -6.46 -4.23 -14.08
CA TYR A 3 -6.84 -2.86 -14.36
C TYR A 3 -8.33 -2.66 -14.09
N ASP A 4 -8.64 -1.95 -13.01
CA ASP A 4 -9.98 -1.70 -12.50
C ASP A 4 -10.44 -0.27 -12.83
N ILE A 5 -11.49 -0.16 -13.65
CA ILE A 5 -12.24 1.11 -13.81
C ILE A 5 -13.60 0.93 -13.13
N GLY A 6 -13.67 1.39 -11.89
CA GLY A 6 -14.92 1.46 -11.12
C GLY A 6 -15.79 2.65 -11.56
N ALA A 7 -16.81 2.96 -10.76
CA ALA A 7 -17.67 4.10 -11.04
C ALA A 7 -16.95 5.45 -10.84
N SER A 8 -16.10 5.58 -9.81
CA SER A 8 -15.49 6.85 -9.40
C SER A 8 -13.96 6.87 -9.40
N LYS A 9 -13.32 5.70 -9.48
CA LYS A 9 -11.87 5.58 -9.40
C LYS A 9 -11.35 4.52 -10.37
N THR A 10 -10.09 4.69 -10.73
CA THR A 10 -9.33 3.80 -11.61
C THR A 10 -8.08 3.35 -10.89
N VAL A 11 -7.80 2.05 -10.89
CA VAL A 11 -6.63 1.45 -10.24
C VAL A 11 -5.99 0.44 -11.18
N ALA A 12 -4.67 0.49 -11.32
CA ALA A 12 -3.87 -0.53 -11.97
C ALA A 12 -2.94 -1.17 -10.93
N SER A 13 -2.97 -2.50 -10.85
CA SER A 13 -2.08 -3.29 -9.99
C SER A 13 -1.25 -4.24 -10.84
N VAL A 14 0.08 -4.16 -10.69
CA VAL A 14 1.02 -5.15 -11.22
C VAL A 14 1.17 -6.24 -10.16
N ILE A 15 0.88 -7.47 -10.56
CA ILE A 15 0.87 -8.63 -9.66
C ILE A 15 1.87 -9.65 -10.18
N GLU A 16 2.76 -10.08 -9.31
CA GLU A 16 3.62 -11.24 -9.50
C GLU A 16 2.93 -12.47 -8.90
N LEU A 17 2.78 -13.53 -9.69
CA LEU A 17 2.33 -14.83 -9.21
C LEU A 17 3.48 -15.83 -9.36
N LYS A 18 3.88 -16.46 -8.26
CA LYS A 18 4.92 -17.49 -8.25
C LYS A 18 4.53 -18.66 -7.37
N LEU A 19 5.17 -19.79 -7.63
CA LEU A 19 5.11 -20.96 -6.76
C LEU A 19 6.33 -20.93 -5.84
N ALA A 20 6.12 -20.94 -4.53
CA ALA A 20 7.20 -20.95 -3.55
C ALA A 20 7.07 -22.14 -2.59
N LYS A 21 8.21 -22.61 -2.09
CA LYS A 21 8.25 -23.57 -0.99
C LYS A 21 8.26 -22.82 0.32
N GLU A 22 7.43 -23.23 1.25
CA GLU A 22 7.58 -22.84 2.65
C GLU A 22 8.70 -23.66 3.31
N ASN A 23 9.38 -23.06 4.28
CA ASN A 23 10.39 -23.77 5.07
C ASN A 23 9.80 -25.07 5.63
N ASN A 24 10.45 -26.20 5.34
CA ASN A 24 10.06 -27.56 5.69
C ASN A 24 8.88 -28.19 4.92
N SER A 25 8.35 -27.55 3.87
CA SER A 25 7.33 -28.15 2.99
C SER A 25 7.92 -28.65 1.66
N LYS A 26 7.49 -29.82 1.21
CA LYS A 26 7.76 -30.31 -0.16
C LYS A 26 6.79 -29.71 -1.19
N ALA A 27 5.64 -29.18 -0.74
CA ALA A 27 4.61 -28.62 -1.61
C ALA A 27 4.97 -27.19 -2.04
N LEU A 28 4.62 -26.87 -3.28
CA LEU A 28 4.71 -25.52 -3.83
C LEU A 28 3.37 -24.82 -3.63
N ASP A 29 3.36 -23.78 -2.82
CA ASP A 29 2.18 -22.96 -2.59
C ASP A 29 2.21 -21.71 -3.48
N PRO A 30 1.05 -21.24 -3.97
CA PRO A 30 0.94 -19.99 -4.69
C PRO A 30 1.27 -18.81 -3.77
N VAL A 31 2.14 -17.93 -4.25
CA VAL A 31 2.44 -16.63 -3.66
C VAL A 31 2.01 -15.55 -4.65
N VAL A 32 1.16 -14.66 -4.17
CA VAL A 32 0.65 -13.51 -4.91
C VAL A 32 1.22 -12.26 -4.27
N SER A 33 2.02 -11.50 -5.03
CA SER A 33 2.64 -10.27 -4.56
C SER A 33 2.23 -9.11 -5.45
N VAL A 34 1.72 -8.04 -4.84
CA VAL A 34 1.56 -6.76 -5.54
C VAL A 34 2.93 -6.09 -5.61
N VAL A 35 3.39 -5.76 -6.81
CA VAL A 35 4.74 -5.20 -7.04
C VAL A 35 4.72 -3.78 -7.58
N GLY A 36 3.56 -3.30 -8.04
CA GLY A 36 3.36 -1.92 -8.42
C GLY A 36 1.89 -1.55 -8.41
N VAL A 37 1.59 -0.31 -8.03
CA VAL A 37 0.24 0.24 -7.98
C VAL A 37 0.25 1.63 -8.58
N GLY A 38 -0.73 1.92 -9.43
CA GLY A 38 -1.01 3.26 -9.92
C GLY A 38 -2.51 3.48 -9.89
N PHE A 39 -2.93 4.72 -9.64
CA PHE A 39 -4.34 5.01 -9.40
C PHE A 39 -4.70 6.46 -9.70
N ASN A 40 -5.98 6.66 -10.01
CA ASN A 40 -6.63 7.97 -10.00
C ASN A 40 -7.95 7.84 -9.23
N ARG A 41 -8.07 8.54 -8.09
CA ARG A 41 -9.23 8.43 -7.18
C ARG A 41 -10.47 9.19 -7.68
N LEU A 42 -10.31 10.04 -8.68
CA LEU A 42 -11.32 10.95 -9.22
C LEU A 42 -11.58 10.70 -10.72
N LEU A 43 -11.27 9.49 -11.19
CA LEU A 43 -11.45 9.10 -12.58
C LEU A 43 -12.05 7.70 -12.64
N GLY A 44 -13.28 7.58 -13.13
CA GLY A 44 -13.95 6.31 -13.35
C GLY A 44 -15.10 6.42 -14.37
N GLY A 45 -15.96 5.42 -14.38
CA GLY A 45 -17.07 5.34 -15.33
C GLY A 45 -18.06 6.52 -15.28
N ASN A 46 -18.19 7.20 -14.13
CA ASN A 46 -19.04 8.39 -13.98
C ASN A 46 -18.46 9.62 -14.68
N ASP A 47 -17.13 9.70 -14.80
CA ASP A 47 -16.46 10.79 -15.51
C ASP A 47 -16.70 10.66 -17.01
N LEU A 48 -16.63 9.43 -17.55
CA LEU A 48 -17.06 9.13 -18.94
C LEU A 48 -18.50 9.57 -19.17
N THR A 49 -19.40 9.25 -18.23
CA THR A 49 -20.81 9.63 -18.30
C THR A 49 -20.99 11.14 -18.25
N SER A 50 -20.20 11.85 -17.45
CA SER A 50 -20.24 13.31 -17.36
C SER A 50 -19.82 13.96 -18.68
N LEU A 51 -18.80 13.43 -19.37
CA LEU A 51 -18.41 13.89 -20.70
C LEU A 51 -19.55 13.72 -21.71
N VAL A 52 -20.22 12.57 -21.70
CA VAL A 52 -21.39 12.30 -22.55
C VAL A 52 -22.55 13.24 -22.21
N ARG A 53 -22.83 13.46 -20.92
CA ARG A 53 -23.87 14.39 -20.45
C ARG A 53 -23.62 15.81 -20.96
N ASP A 54 -22.39 16.29 -20.87
CA ASP A 54 -22.03 17.65 -21.26
C ASP A 54 -22.09 17.83 -22.77
N PHE A 55 -21.70 16.81 -23.53
CA PHE A 55 -21.92 16.77 -24.97
C PHE A 55 -23.42 16.85 -25.32
N LEU A 56 -24.27 16.01 -24.69
CA LEU A 56 -25.72 16.03 -24.93
C LEU A 56 -26.35 17.36 -24.54
N ALA A 57 -25.88 18.01 -23.47
CA ALA A 57 -26.31 19.35 -23.08
C ALA A 57 -25.97 20.39 -24.16
N SER A 58 -24.77 20.31 -24.75
CA SER A 58 -24.37 21.17 -25.87
C SER A 58 -25.26 20.97 -27.09
N GLU A 59 -25.53 19.72 -27.47
CA GLU A 59 -26.41 19.39 -28.60
C GLU A 59 -27.85 19.86 -28.38
N PHE A 60 -28.37 19.77 -27.14
CA PHE A 60 -29.68 20.35 -26.82
C PHE A 60 -29.71 21.88 -27.02
N THR A 61 -28.68 22.59 -26.56
CA THR A 61 -28.57 24.05 -26.77
C THR A 61 -28.43 24.44 -28.25
N LYS A 62 -27.83 23.58 -29.08
CA LYS A 62 -27.78 23.78 -30.54
C LYS A 62 -29.15 23.58 -31.20
N GLN A 63 -29.91 22.59 -30.77
CA GLN A 63 -31.24 22.27 -31.32
C GLN A 63 -32.33 23.28 -30.88
N HIS A 64 -32.19 23.84 -29.68
CA HIS A 64 -33.22 24.65 -29.06
C HIS A 64 -32.69 26.00 -28.58
N LYS A 65 -33.39 27.07 -28.92
CA LYS A 65 -33.17 28.39 -28.30
C LYS A 65 -33.69 28.35 -26.86
N THR A 66 -32.83 28.54 -25.87
CA THR A 66 -33.22 28.57 -24.46
C THR A 66 -33.04 29.97 -23.86
N SER A 67 -33.82 30.30 -22.83
CA SER A 67 -33.68 31.60 -22.14
C SER A 67 -32.45 31.65 -21.23
N LYS A 68 -32.02 30.48 -20.72
CA LYS A 68 -30.86 30.31 -19.84
C LYS A 68 -30.03 29.08 -20.26
N PRO A 69 -28.75 29.01 -19.85
CA PRO A 69 -27.96 27.80 -20.02
C PRO A 69 -28.58 26.61 -19.27
N ILE A 70 -28.71 25.47 -19.95
CA ILE A 70 -29.22 24.22 -19.35
C ILE A 70 -28.33 23.74 -18.19
N SER A 71 -27.02 24.02 -18.25
CA SER A 71 -26.05 23.69 -17.20
C SER A 71 -26.38 24.30 -15.85
N GLY A 72 -27.11 25.42 -15.81
CA GLY A 72 -27.59 26.04 -14.57
C GLY A 72 -28.81 25.34 -13.94
N ASN A 73 -29.42 24.37 -14.63
CA ASN A 73 -30.60 23.66 -14.14
C ASN A 73 -30.23 22.24 -13.67
N LEU A 74 -30.12 22.07 -12.35
CA LEU A 74 -29.74 20.79 -11.74
C LEU A 74 -30.69 19.63 -12.12
N ARG A 75 -31.99 19.91 -12.26
CA ARG A 75 -32.99 18.89 -12.61
C ARG A 75 -32.79 18.39 -14.05
N ALA A 76 -32.58 19.30 -14.99
CA ALA A 76 -32.31 18.97 -16.39
C ALA A 76 -30.97 18.22 -16.53
N MET A 77 -29.93 18.68 -15.84
CA MET A 77 -28.62 18.00 -15.83
C MET A 77 -28.68 16.60 -15.22
N SER A 78 -29.51 16.40 -14.19
CA SER A 78 -29.73 15.06 -13.61
C SER A 78 -30.47 14.12 -14.59
N LYS A 79 -31.47 14.64 -15.33
CA LYS A 79 -32.13 13.88 -16.40
C LYS A 79 -31.12 13.47 -17.49
N LEU A 80 -30.28 14.41 -17.93
CA LEU A 80 -29.22 14.14 -18.92
C LEU A 80 -28.19 13.15 -18.39
N MET A 81 -27.82 13.21 -17.11
CA MET A 81 -26.86 12.25 -16.53
C MET A 81 -27.38 10.81 -16.61
N LYS A 82 -28.66 10.59 -16.26
CA LYS A 82 -29.31 9.28 -16.39
C LYS A 82 -29.33 8.79 -17.83
N GLU A 83 -29.66 9.70 -18.76
CA GLU A 83 -29.71 9.34 -20.18
C GLU A 83 -28.33 9.10 -20.78
N ALA A 84 -27.32 9.87 -20.38
CA ALA A 84 -25.93 9.67 -20.77
C ALA A 84 -25.41 8.30 -20.32
N GLU A 85 -25.74 7.86 -19.09
CA GLU A 85 -25.37 6.52 -18.61
C GLU A 85 -25.99 5.42 -19.48
N ARG A 86 -27.28 5.55 -19.80
CA ARG A 86 -27.99 4.61 -20.67
C ARG A 86 -27.36 4.57 -22.05
N VAL A 87 -27.09 5.73 -22.65
CA VAL A 87 -26.48 5.85 -23.98
C VAL A 87 -25.10 5.21 -24.00
N LYS A 88 -24.23 5.51 -23.01
CA LYS A 88 -22.91 4.89 -22.84
C LYS A 88 -23.00 3.36 -22.78
N HIS A 89 -23.92 2.82 -21.98
CA HIS A 89 -24.14 1.38 -21.89
C HIS A 89 -24.61 0.76 -23.21
N VAL A 90 -25.59 1.37 -23.87
CA VAL A 90 -26.10 0.86 -25.15
C VAL A 90 -25.03 0.90 -26.22
N LEU A 91 -24.21 1.97 -26.30
CA LEU A 91 -23.12 2.10 -27.28
C LEU A 91 -21.93 1.18 -27.01
N SER A 92 -21.81 0.65 -25.79
CA SER A 92 -20.83 -0.39 -25.46
C SER A 92 -21.15 -1.72 -26.15
N ALA A 93 -22.42 -1.98 -26.48
CA ALA A 93 -22.86 -3.18 -27.21
C ALA A 93 -23.27 -2.89 -28.66
N ASN A 94 -23.87 -1.73 -28.93
CA ASN A 94 -24.46 -1.35 -30.22
C ASN A 94 -23.67 -0.20 -30.87
N THR A 95 -23.81 -0.03 -32.18
CA THR A 95 -23.09 1.02 -32.92
C THR A 95 -23.74 2.40 -32.81
N GLN A 96 -25.04 2.45 -32.53
CA GLN A 96 -25.81 3.69 -32.40
C GLN A 96 -27.03 3.54 -31.48
N THR A 97 -27.52 4.65 -30.94
CA THR A 97 -28.76 4.75 -30.18
C THR A 97 -29.27 6.18 -30.22
N TYR A 98 -30.58 6.38 -30.10
CA TYR A 98 -31.10 7.72 -29.79
C TYR A 98 -30.93 8.01 -28.30
N ALA A 99 -30.44 9.20 -27.95
CA ALA A 99 -30.61 9.82 -26.64
C ALA A 99 -31.94 10.57 -26.62
N GLN A 100 -32.82 10.33 -25.65
CA GLN A 100 -34.17 10.88 -25.62
C GLN A 100 -34.59 11.27 -24.19
N VAL A 101 -35.08 12.50 -24.02
CA VAL A 101 -35.59 13.00 -22.74
C VAL A 101 -36.80 13.91 -22.96
N GLU A 102 -37.94 13.56 -22.40
CA GLU A 102 -39.15 14.38 -22.42
C GLU A 102 -39.07 15.56 -21.45
N SER A 103 -39.57 16.71 -21.93
CA SER A 103 -39.60 18.00 -21.24
C SER A 103 -38.29 18.24 -20.48
N LEU A 104 -37.18 18.17 -21.21
CA LEU A 104 -35.84 18.21 -20.64
C LEU A 104 -35.61 19.56 -19.96
N PHE A 105 -35.88 20.66 -20.68
CA PHE A 105 -35.69 22.02 -20.18
C PHE A 105 -36.61 23.00 -20.90
N GLU A 106 -37.26 23.90 -20.15
CA GLU A 106 -38.24 24.88 -20.68
C GLU A 106 -39.33 24.24 -21.56
N ASP A 107 -39.89 23.11 -21.10
CA ASP A 107 -40.93 22.32 -21.79
C ASP A 107 -40.55 21.86 -23.20
N LYS A 108 -39.25 21.78 -23.50
CA LYS A 108 -38.73 21.24 -24.76
C LYS A 108 -38.22 19.82 -24.56
N ASP A 109 -38.67 18.92 -25.42
CA ASP A 109 -38.15 17.56 -25.51
C ASP A 109 -36.77 17.55 -26.17
N PHE A 110 -36.00 16.51 -25.89
CA PHE A 110 -34.69 16.29 -26.51
C PHE A 110 -34.65 14.93 -27.19
N ARG A 111 -34.15 14.91 -28.43
CA ARG A 111 -33.86 13.68 -29.16
C ARG A 111 -32.61 13.86 -30.02
N PHE A 112 -31.63 12.98 -29.86
CA PHE A 112 -30.38 13.04 -30.61
C PHE A 112 -29.92 11.63 -31.00
N LEU A 113 -29.48 11.42 -32.24
CA LEU A 113 -28.88 10.14 -32.65
C LEU A 113 -27.40 10.17 -32.29
N MET A 114 -26.99 9.33 -31.33
CA MET A 114 -25.59 9.14 -30.97
C MET A 114 -25.06 7.84 -31.57
N ASN A 115 -23.85 7.87 -32.08
CA ASN A 115 -23.13 6.68 -32.55
C ASN A 115 -21.81 6.49 -31.79
N ARG A 116 -21.18 5.32 -31.99
CA ARG A 116 -19.95 4.94 -31.31
C ARG A 116 -18.76 5.85 -31.67
N ASP A 117 -18.67 6.32 -32.90
CA ASP A 117 -17.57 7.19 -33.33
C ASP A 117 -17.63 8.53 -32.59
N MET A 118 -18.82 9.08 -32.40
CA MET A 118 -19.02 10.29 -31.58
C MET A 118 -18.64 10.06 -30.12
N LEU A 119 -18.99 8.90 -29.55
CA LEU A 119 -18.55 8.54 -28.20
C LEU A 119 -17.02 8.50 -28.13
N ASN A 120 -16.35 7.89 -29.10
CA ASN A 120 -14.89 7.82 -29.13
C ASN A 120 -14.25 9.21 -29.18
N GLU A 121 -14.77 10.12 -30.01
CA GLU A 121 -14.27 11.50 -30.08
C GLU A 121 -14.51 12.27 -28.77
N ILE A 122 -15.64 12.07 -28.09
CA ILE A 122 -15.91 12.67 -26.77
C ILE A 122 -14.88 12.21 -25.73
N LEU A 123 -14.45 10.95 -25.80
CA LEU A 123 -13.54 10.37 -24.80
C LEU A 123 -12.06 10.66 -25.07
N LYS A 124 -11.71 11.11 -26.28
CA LYS A 124 -10.34 11.23 -26.78
C LYS A 124 -9.40 12.02 -25.87
N GLU A 125 -9.85 13.16 -25.35
CA GLU A 125 -9.03 13.99 -24.45
C GLU A 125 -8.77 13.32 -23.09
N SER A 126 -9.64 12.40 -22.66
CA SER A 126 -9.52 11.70 -21.38
C SER A 126 -8.66 10.43 -21.45
N GLU A 127 -8.32 9.94 -22.64
CA GLU A 127 -7.62 8.66 -22.83
C GLU A 127 -6.29 8.58 -22.08
N ALA A 128 -5.50 9.66 -22.14
CA ALA A 128 -4.22 9.74 -21.44
C ALA A 128 -4.38 9.56 -19.92
N ALA A 129 -5.46 10.10 -19.34
CA ALA A 129 -5.76 9.97 -17.92
C ALA A 129 -6.15 8.54 -17.52
N TYR A 130 -6.76 7.77 -18.42
CA TYR A 130 -7.02 6.34 -18.19
C TYR A 130 -5.78 5.47 -18.34
N ILE A 131 -4.76 5.92 -19.09
CA ILE A 131 -3.50 5.17 -19.23
C ILE A 131 -2.49 5.49 -18.13
N SER A 132 -2.56 6.66 -17.50
CA SER A 132 -1.60 7.05 -16.46
C SER A 132 -1.52 6.07 -15.28
N PRO A 133 -2.61 5.49 -14.74
CA PRO A 133 -2.52 4.53 -13.64
C PRO A 133 -1.70 3.29 -14.01
N ILE A 134 -1.83 2.80 -15.25
CA ILE A 134 -1.04 1.66 -15.73
C ILE A 134 0.43 2.03 -15.83
N THR A 135 0.73 3.21 -16.39
CA THR A 135 2.10 3.70 -16.54
C THR A 135 2.78 3.87 -15.18
N ASP A 136 2.06 4.41 -14.19
CA ASP A 136 2.56 4.58 -12.83
C ASP A 136 2.77 3.24 -12.12
N ALA A 137 1.84 2.28 -12.30
CA ALA A 137 1.98 0.94 -11.73
C ALA A 137 3.21 0.21 -12.31
N LEU A 138 3.43 0.31 -13.62
CA LEU A 138 4.60 -0.27 -14.29
C LEU A 138 5.91 0.40 -13.85
N ARG A 139 5.92 1.74 -13.72
CA ARG A 139 7.07 2.49 -13.20
C ARG A 139 7.41 2.07 -11.78
N MET A 140 6.40 1.92 -10.92
CA MET A 140 6.59 1.47 -9.54
C MET A 140 7.14 0.05 -9.48
N ALA A 141 6.65 -0.84 -10.35
CA ALA A 141 7.14 -2.22 -10.47
C ALA A 141 8.50 -2.34 -11.17
N GLU A 142 9.03 -1.26 -11.76
CA GLU A 142 10.25 -1.26 -12.57
C GLU A 142 10.16 -2.24 -13.76
N LEU A 143 8.97 -2.37 -14.35
CA LEU A 143 8.69 -3.25 -15.48
C LEU A 143 8.29 -2.46 -16.72
N SER A 144 8.62 -3.00 -17.87
CA SER A 144 8.11 -2.52 -19.16
C SER A 144 6.84 -3.26 -19.56
N VAL A 145 6.13 -2.74 -20.55
CA VAL A 145 4.97 -3.38 -21.18
C VAL A 145 5.28 -4.81 -21.65
N ASP A 146 6.50 -5.05 -22.13
CA ASP A 146 6.93 -6.35 -22.67
C ASP A 146 7.08 -7.42 -21.57
N ASN A 147 7.21 -7.01 -20.31
CA ASN A 147 7.31 -7.92 -19.16
C ASN A 147 5.95 -8.38 -18.64
N ILE A 148 4.83 -7.82 -19.12
CA ILE A 148 3.51 -8.14 -18.60
C ILE A 148 2.96 -9.36 -19.32
N ASP A 149 2.73 -10.47 -18.63
CA ASP A 149 2.15 -11.67 -19.25
C ASP A 149 0.69 -11.49 -19.64
N GLN A 150 -0.12 -11.02 -18.70
CA GLN A 150 -1.57 -10.91 -18.84
C GLN A 150 -2.11 -9.56 -18.34
N VAL A 151 -3.14 -9.07 -19.02
CA VAL A 151 -3.93 -7.90 -18.62
C VAL A 151 -5.33 -8.39 -18.27
N ILE A 152 -5.78 -8.17 -17.04
CA ILE A 152 -7.11 -8.56 -16.56
C ILE A 152 -7.91 -7.27 -16.37
N LEU A 153 -9.04 -7.15 -17.06
CA LEU A 153 -9.93 -6.00 -16.92
C LEU A 153 -10.86 -6.23 -15.73
N PHE A 154 -11.07 -5.21 -14.91
CA PHE A 154 -11.97 -5.25 -13.77
C PHE A 154 -12.82 -3.98 -13.74
N GLY A 155 -14.01 -4.04 -13.15
CA GLY A 155 -14.90 -2.89 -13.04
C GLY A 155 -15.65 -2.55 -14.34
N ALA A 156 -16.85 -1.99 -14.19
CA ALA A 156 -17.77 -1.79 -15.31
C ALA A 156 -17.29 -0.76 -16.35
N GLY A 157 -16.43 0.18 -15.96
CA GLY A 157 -15.89 1.18 -16.89
C GLY A 157 -15.03 0.56 -17.99
N THR A 158 -14.39 -0.58 -17.74
CA THR A 158 -13.59 -1.30 -18.74
C THR A 158 -14.43 -1.91 -19.88
N ARG A 159 -15.76 -1.91 -19.77
CA ARG A 159 -16.66 -2.41 -20.82
C ARG A 159 -16.80 -1.45 -22.01
N VAL A 160 -16.37 -0.19 -21.85
CA VAL A 160 -16.38 0.79 -22.95
C VAL A 160 -15.37 0.35 -24.02
N PRO A 161 -15.79 0.04 -25.26
CA PRO A 161 -14.92 -0.54 -26.28
C PRO A 161 -13.66 0.31 -26.57
N ARG A 162 -13.80 1.64 -26.63
CA ARG A 162 -12.67 2.54 -26.86
C ARG A 162 -11.57 2.41 -25.81
N LEU A 163 -11.93 2.19 -24.55
CA LEU A 163 -10.94 1.98 -23.50
C LEU A 163 -10.24 0.63 -23.65
N GLN A 164 -10.93 -0.41 -24.13
CA GLN A 164 -10.28 -1.68 -24.46
C GLN A 164 -9.33 -1.54 -25.65
N ASP A 165 -9.72 -0.77 -26.67
CA ASP A 165 -8.86 -0.47 -27.82
C ASP A 165 -7.60 0.26 -27.38
N LEU A 166 -7.75 1.31 -26.56
CA LEU A 166 -6.65 2.07 -25.99
C LEU A 166 -5.69 1.18 -25.18
N LEU A 167 -6.22 0.22 -24.40
CA LEU A 167 -5.40 -0.75 -23.67
C LEU A 167 -4.65 -1.68 -24.61
N ARG A 168 -5.29 -2.15 -25.70
CA ARG A 168 -4.63 -2.97 -26.71
C ARG A 168 -3.51 -2.21 -27.40
N GLU A 169 -3.73 -0.96 -27.75
CA GLU A 169 -2.70 -0.06 -28.31
C GLU A 169 -1.53 0.08 -27.33
N TYR A 170 -1.81 0.38 -26.06
CA TYR A 170 -0.79 0.54 -25.02
C TYR A 170 0.03 -0.74 -24.76
N PHE A 171 -0.63 -1.90 -24.73
CA PHE A 171 0.01 -3.20 -24.52
C PHE A 171 0.47 -3.87 -25.83
N LYS A 172 0.76 -3.08 -26.88
CA LYS A 172 1.35 -3.54 -28.16
C LYS A 172 0.56 -4.68 -28.82
N GLY A 173 -0.76 -4.56 -28.83
CA GLY A 173 -1.69 -5.54 -29.43
C GLY A 173 -2.02 -6.73 -28.53
N LYS A 174 -1.54 -6.77 -27.29
CA LYS A 174 -1.93 -7.82 -26.33
C LYS A 174 -3.41 -7.71 -25.98
N GLU A 175 -4.14 -8.79 -26.22
CA GLU A 175 -5.57 -8.87 -25.91
C GLU A 175 -5.81 -8.99 -24.39
N PRO A 176 -6.64 -8.11 -23.80
CA PRO A 176 -7.04 -8.25 -22.41
C PRO A 176 -7.78 -9.56 -22.18
N ASN A 177 -7.47 -10.22 -21.08
CA ASN A 177 -8.00 -11.52 -20.75
C ASN A 177 -9.44 -11.43 -20.26
N LYS A 178 -10.28 -12.37 -20.73
CA LYS A 178 -11.72 -12.45 -20.45
C LYS A 178 -12.15 -13.76 -19.78
N PHE A 179 -11.22 -14.63 -19.34
CA PHE A 179 -11.60 -15.91 -18.70
C PHE A 179 -12.24 -15.75 -17.32
N LEU A 180 -11.97 -14.63 -16.63
CA LEU A 180 -12.43 -14.38 -15.27
C LEU A 180 -13.75 -13.61 -15.30
N ASN A 181 -14.78 -14.10 -14.59
CA ASN A 181 -15.94 -13.27 -14.30
C ASN A 181 -15.57 -12.21 -13.25
N THR A 182 -15.28 -11.01 -13.72
CA THR A 182 -14.76 -9.92 -12.88
C THR A 182 -15.84 -9.28 -12.02
N ASP A 183 -17.14 -9.47 -12.33
CA ASP A 183 -18.20 -8.94 -11.48
C ASP A 183 -18.27 -9.68 -10.13
N GLU A 184 -17.87 -10.94 -10.10
CA GLU A 184 -17.93 -11.80 -8.90
C GLU A 184 -16.55 -12.08 -8.28
N ALA A 185 -15.47 -11.93 -9.05
CA ALA A 185 -14.13 -12.34 -8.62
C ALA A 185 -13.66 -11.66 -7.32
N ALA A 186 -13.98 -10.37 -7.11
CA ALA A 186 -13.65 -9.69 -5.86
C ALA A 186 -14.42 -10.29 -4.67
N ALA A 187 -15.71 -10.58 -4.83
CA ALA A 187 -16.52 -11.18 -3.78
C ALA A 187 -16.08 -12.61 -3.44
N LEU A 188 -15.76 -13.41 -4.46
CA LEU A 188 -15.23 -14.77 -4.29
C LEU A 188 -13.84 -14.77 -3.65
N GLY A 189 -12.97 -13.84 -4.04
CA GLY A 189 -11.66 -13.66 -3.41
C GLY A 189 -11.77 -13.25 -1.94
N ALA A 190 -12.69 -12.34 -1.61
CA ALA A 190 -12.98 -11.96 -0.23
C ALA A 190 -13.54 -13.13 0.59
N LEU A 191 -14.48 -13.90 0.04
CA LEU A 191 -15.00 -15.11 0.69
C LEU A 191 -13.89 -16.12 0.96
N TYR A 192 -12.98 -16.32 0.01
CA TYR A 192 -11.82 -17.18 0.19
C TYR A 192 -10.93 -16.71 1.34
N GLN A 193 -10.63 -15.41 1.41
CA GLN A 193 -9.81 -14.84 2.49
C GLN A 193 -10.51 -14.98 3.85
N ALA A 194 -11.83 -14.78 3.91
CA ALA A 194 -12.61 -15.01 5.12
C ALA A 194 -12.54 -16.48 5.58
N ALA A 195 -12.65 -17.42 4.65
CA ALA A 195 -12.50 -18.85 4.94
C ALA A 195 -11.06 -19.22 5.36
N PHE A 196 -10.04 -18.60 4.74
CA PHE A 196 -8.63 -18.80 5.07
C PHE A 196 -8.29 -18.36 6.49
N HIS A 197 -8.84 -17.24 6.95
CA HIS A 197 -8.63 -16.74 8.31
C HIS A 197 -9.56 -17.39 9.36
N SER A 198 -10.56 -18.16 8.93
CA SER A 198 -11.49 -18.84 9.83
C SER A 198 -10.88 -20.14 10.39
N LYS A 199 -11.07 -20.38 11.69
CA LYS A 199 -10.68 -21.64 12.33
C LYS A 199 -11.55 -22.84 11.90
N GLY A 200 -12.73 -22.58 11.33
CA GLY A 200 -13.72 -23.61 10.99
C GLY A 200 -13.57 -24.23 9.59
N PHE A 201 -12.72 -23.65 8.74
CA PHE A 201 -12.52 -24.10 7.36
C PHE A 201 -11.05 -24.38 7.10
N LYS A 202 -10.78 -25.30 6.16
CA LYS A 202 -9.45 -25.56 5.64
C LYS A 202 -9.49 -25.38 4.13
N VAL A 203 -8.93 -24.27 3.67
CA VAL A 203 -8.75 -23.97 2.24
C VAL A 203 -7.30 -24.20 1.84
N LYS A 204 -7.02 -24.21 0.54
CA LYS A 204 -5.65 -24.27 0.03
C LYS A 204 -4.86 -23.08 0.59
N LYS A 205 -3.55 -23.22 0.79
CA LYS A 205 -2.75 -22.06 1.19
C LYS A 205 -2.46 -21.20 -0.04
N ILE A 206 -2.68 -19.89 0.08
CA ILE A 206 -2.25 -18.88 -0.87
C ILE A 206 -1.64 -17.76 -0.03
N SER A 207 -0.37 -17.48 -0.21
CA SER A 207 0.30 -16.37 0.48
C SER A 207 0.05 -15.09 -0.28
N LEU A 208 -0.57 -14.11 0.37
CA LEU A 208 -0.80 -12.77 -0.19
C LEU A 208 0.19 -11.79 0.44
N HIS A 209 0.86 -11.03 -0.42
CA HIS A 209 1.75 -9.94 -0.05
C HIS A 209 1.31 -8.67 -0.76
N GLU A 210 0.75 -7.74 0.00
CA GLU A 210 0.34 -6.43 -0.48
C GLU A 210 1.50 -5.45 -0.43
N LEU A 211 1.50 -4.45 -1.31
CA LEU A 211 2.59 -3.48 -1.42
C LEU A 211 2.38 -2.31 -0.45
N GLN A 212 3.40 -2.02 0.38
CA GLN A 212 3.49 -0.79 1.16
C GLN A 212 4.12 0.32 0.30
N PHE A 213 3.28 1.10 -0.37
CA PHE A 213 3.75 2.24 -1.17
C PHE A 213 3.66 3.57 -0.42
N TYR A 214 3.03 3.63 0.74
CA TYR A 214 3.10 4.79 1.64
C TYR A 214 4.08 4.50 2.79
N PRO A 215 5.37 4.88 2.70
CA PRO A 215 6.32 4.57 3.77
C PRO A 215 5.87 5.19 5.10
N VAL A 216 6.12 4.48 6.20
CA VAL A 216 5.83 4.98 7.55
C VAL A 216 7.12 5.11 8.34
N GLN A 217 7.21 6.23 9.03
CA GLN A 217 8.32 6.60 9.90
C GLN A 217 7.80 6.87 11.31
N ILE A 218 8.70 6.73 12.27
CA ILE A 218 8.48 7.22 13.62
C ILE A 218 9.36 8.42 13.86
N ASN A 219 8.82 9.34 14.64
CA ASN A 219 9.49 10.52 15.11
C ASN A 219 9.43 10.53 16.64
N PHE A 220 10.56 10.80 17.28
CA PHE A 220 10.64 10.90 18.74
C PHE A 220 11.79 11.82 19.15
N GLU A 221 11.72 12.35 20.36
CA GLU A 221 12.78 13.17 20.93
C GLU A 221 13.81 12.29 21.64
N THR A 222 15.08 12.69 21.64
CA THR A 222 16.14 12.00 22.38
C THR A 222 17.20 13.01 22.80
N LEU A 223 17.95 12.71 23.85
CA LEU A 223 19.10 13.52 24.22
C LEU A 223 20.22 13.33 23.19
N SER A 224 20.80 14.42 22.73
CA SER A 224 22.01 14.40 21.92
C SER A 224 23.20 13.83 22.70
N ASN A 225 24.18 13.30 21.98
CA ASN A 225 25.44 12.83 22.57
C ASN A 225 26.44 13.97 22.82
N ASP A 226 26.04 15.22 22.55
CA ASP A 226 26.88 16.40 22.75
C ASP A 226 26.92 16.76 24.24
N GLU A 227 27.98 17.46 24.67
CA GLU A 227 28.24 17.77 26.09
C GLU A 227 27.06 18.50 26.78
N GLU A 228 26.28 19.25 26.01
CA GLU A 228 25.12 20.02 26.48
C GLU A 228 23.82 19.20 26.60
N LYS A 229 23.78 17.93 26.17
CA LYS A 229 22.59 17.04 26.21
C LYS A 229 21.31 17.71 25.70
N ALA A 230 21.39 18.48 24.62
CA ALA A 230 20.22 19.10 24.01
C ALA A 230 19.23 18.04 23.48
N LEU A 231 17.93 18.31 23.59
CA LEU A 231 16.90 17.49 22.95
C LEU A 231 17.01 17.62 21.43
N ARG A 232 17.04 16.48 20.75
CA ARG A 232 16.99 16.41 19.29
C ARG A 232 15.86 15.49 18.84
N ARG A 233 15.27 15.84 17.71
CA ARG A 233 14.23 15.06 17.05
C ARG A 233 14.87 14.02 16.13
N VAL A 234 14.42 12.77 16.21
CA VAL A 234 14.95 11.65 15.41
C VAL A 234 13.83 11.02 14.61
N ASP A 235 14.03 10.97 13.29
CA ASP A 235 13.18 10.24 12.36
C ASP A 235 13.79 8.88 12.01
N ARG A 236 12.98 7.82 12.08
CA ARG A 236 13.37 6.47 11.67
C ARG A 236 12.27 5.79 10.87
N ALA A 237 12.64 5.21 9.73
CA ALA A 237 11.72 4.37 8.97
C ALA A 237 11.36 3.09 9.74
N ILE A 238 10.07 2.75 9.75
CA ILE A 238 9.56 1.52 10.35
C ILE A 238 8.98 0.56 9.30
N PHE A 239 8.23 1.10 8.35
CA PHE A 239 7.70 0.36 7.20
C PHE A 239 8.15 1.09 5.93
N SER A 240 9.15 0.53 5.25
CA SER A 240 9.82 1.18 4.12
C SER A 240 8.96 1.17 2.86
N TYR A 241 9.23 2.14 1.98
CA TYR A 241 8.65 2.19 0.64
C TYR A 241 8.97 0.91 -0.14
N LYS A 242 7.97 0.38 -0.86
CA LYS A 242 8.02 -0.88 -1.63
C LYS A 242 8.26 -2.14 -0.80
N SER A 243 8.15 -2.07 0.53
CA SER A 243 8.07 -3.29 1.34
C SER A 243 6.70 -3.96 1.19
N HIS A 244 6.55 -5.20 1.67
CA HIS A 244 5.27 -5.91 1.63
C HIS A 244 4.65 -6.06 3.02
N TYR A 245 3.33 -6.08 3.08
CA TYR A 245 2.57 -6.46 4.26
C TYR A 245 1.66 -7.67 3.98
N PRO A 246 1.26 -8.44 5.01
CA PRO A 246 1.58 -8.26 6.43
C PRO A 246 3.06 -8.48 6.74
N THR A 247 3.55 -7.86 7.82
CA THR A 247 4.92 -8.07 8.30
C THR A 247 4.92 -8.75 9.67
N ASN A 248 6.02 -9.44 9.97
CA ASN A 248 6.32 -9.82 11.35
C ASN A 248 6.56 -8.57 12.20
N ARG A 249 6.37 -8.72 13.51
CA ARG A 249 6.65 -7.69 14.53
C ARG A 249 8.02 -7.02 14.30
N LYS A 250 7.99 -5.71 14.09
CA LYS A 250 9.15 -4.80 14.05
C LYS A 250 9.44 -4.29 15.45
N ILE A 251 10.72 -4.22 15.81
CA ILE A 251 11.18 -3.80 17.13
C ILE A 251 11.94 -2.48 16.99
N MET A 252 11.50 -1.47 17.74
CA MET A 252 12.19 -0.19 17.87
C MET A 252 12.78 -0.08 19.27
N THR A 253 14.09 0.16 19.38
CA THR A 253 14.78 0.26 20.68
C THR A 253 15.13 1.72 21.00
N PHE A 254 14.77 2.15 22.21
CA PHE A 254 14.95 3.49 22.75
C PHE A 254 15.80 3.41 24.02
N THR A 255 17.08 3.74 23.93
CA THR A 255 18.05 3.54 25.02
C THR A 255 18.22 4.77 25.93
N SER A 256 17.80 5.94 25.47
CA SER A 256 18.04 7.23 26.15
C SER A 256 16.92 7.66 27.10
N HIS A 257 15.74 7.02 27.04
CA HIS A 257 14.56 7.47 27.76
C HIS A 257 14.51 6.89 29.16
N GLN A 258 14.37 7.77 30.14
CA GLN A 258 14.23 7.43 31.57
C GLN A 258 12.86 7.85 32.13
N ASP A 259 12.12 8.71 31.43
CA ASP A 259 10.74 9.09 31.70
C ASP A 259 9.83 8.60 30.56
N ASP A 260 8.52 8.66 30.79
CA ASP A 260 7.49 8.39 29.78
C ASP A 260 7.64 9.35 28.59
N PHE A 261 7.37 8.86 27.38
CA PHE A 261 7.63 9.61 26.15
C PHE A 261 6.64 9.30 25.04
N ILE A 262 6.55 10.18 24.05
CA ILE A 262 5.65 10.04 22.90
C ILE A 262 6.45 9.73 21.65
N ILE A 263 5.92 8.82 20.84
CA ILE A 263 6.39 8.49 19.50
C ILE A 263 5.31 8.91 18.52
N ASN A 264 5.64 9.79 17.59
CA ASN A 264 4.75 10.20 16.51
C ASN A 264 4.95 9.30 15.29
N LEU A 265 3.90 8.59 14.86
CA LEU A 265 3.88 7.82 13.62
C LEU A 265 3.36 8.71 12.50
N HIS A 266 4.10 8.81 11.41
CA HIS A 266 3.74 9.63 10.27
C HIS A 266 4.20 8.98 8.96
N TYR A 267 3.59 9.39 7.85
CA TYR A 267 4.04 8.98 6.53
C TYR A 267 5.37 9.66 6.19
N GLY A 268 6.31 8.88 5.64
CA GLY A 268 7.61 9.36 5.17
C GLY A 268 7.52 10.09 3.84
N ASN A 269 8.60 10.03 3.05
CA ASN A 269 8.67 10.66 1.73
C ASN A 269 7.59 10.09 0.76
N LEU A 270 6.84 10.99 0.12
CA LEU A 270 5.75 10.67 -0.82
C LEU A 270 6.01 11.21 -2.25
N ASP A 271 7.25 11.46 -2.64
CA ASP A 271 7.63 12.09 -3.92
C ASP A 271 7.23 11.26 -5.16
N HIS A 272 6.87 9.99 -4.95
CA HIS A 272 6.35 9.12 -6.00
C HIS A 272 4.87 9.40 -6.35
N LEU A 273 4.18 10.21 -5.54
CA LEU A 273 2.81 10.66 -5.81
C LEU A 273 2.82 11.95 -6.61
N SER A 274 1.84 12.12 -7.50
CA SER A 274 1.63 13.38 -8.20
C SER A 274 1.08 14.46 -7.25
N SER A 275 1.18 15.74 -7.65
CA SER A 275 0.61 16.86 -6.91
C SER A 275 -0.89 16.67 -6.62
N ASP A 276 -1.64 16.16 -7.60
CA ASP A 276 -3.08 15.88 -7.44
C ASP A 276 -3.34 14.76 -6.43
N GLN A 277 -2.51 13.72 -6.43
CA GLN A 277 -2.60 12.62 -5.47
C GLN A 277 -2.25 13.09 -4.05
N LEU A 278 -1.27 13.98 -3.90
CA LEU A 278 -0.90 14.56 -2.60
C LEU A 278 -2.02 15.43 -2.03
N LEU A 279 -2.69 16.24 -2.86
CA LEU A 279 -3.87 17.01 -2.46
C LEU A 279 -5.01 16.10 -1.94
N GLN A 280 -5.09 14.87 -2.47
CA GLN A 280 -6.09 13.87 -2.07
C GLN A 280 -5.63 12.96 -0.91
N PHE A 281 -4.37 13.04 -0.49
CA PHE A 281 -3.78 12.14 0.50
C PHE A 281 -4.23 12.50 1.93
N GLY A 282 -4.35 13.78 2.23
CA GLY A 282 -4.75 14.28 3.54
C GLY A 282 -3.56 14.52 4.47
N GLU A 283 -3.74 14.29 5.77
CA GLU A 283 -2.71 14.54 6.78
C GLU A 283 -1.58 13.49 6.72
N SER A 284 -0.33 13.95 6.86
CA SER A 284 0.83 13.07 6.93
C SER A 284 1.00 12.41 8.30
N ASN A 285 0.41 13.00 9.35
CA ASN A 285 0.40 12.41 10.68
C ASN A 285 -0.56 11.22 10.72
N ILE A 286 -0.09 10.09 11.23
CA ILE A 286 -0.93 8.90 11.41
C ILE A 286 -1.50 8.89 12.82
N THR A 287 -0.62 8.91 13.84
CA THR A 287 -1.03 8.86 15.25
C THR A 287 0.15 9.12 16.20
N ASP A 288 -0.16 9.54 17.43
CA ASP A 288 0.80 9.60 18.52
C ASP A 288 0.66 8.39 19.44
N VAL A 289 1.77 7.74 19.76
CA VAL A 289 1.86 6.57 20.64
C VAL A 289 2.63 6.96 21.90
N GLU A 290 1.94 7.00 23.02
CA GLU A 290 2.53 7.28 24.32
C GLU A 290 3.05 5.99 24.98
N ILE A 291 4.32 6.01 25.37
CA ILE A 291 4.98 4.92 26.10
C ILE A 291 5.03 5.29 27.58
N ARG A 292 4.25 4.57 28.38
CA ARG A 292 4.07 4.82 29.83
C ARG A 292 4.75 3.78 30.71
N GLY A 293 5.00 4.15 31.96
CA GLY A 293 5.60 3.28 32.99
C GLY A 293 7.12 3.12 32.85
N VAL A 294 7.75 3.91 31.98
CA VAL A 294 9.21 3.94 31.78
C VAL A 294 9.88 4.51 33.01
N LYS A 295 9.31 5.60 33.54
CA LYS A 295 9.79 6.27 34.76
C LYS A 295 9.84 5.32 35.95
N ASP A 296 8.75 4.61 36.19
CA ASP A 296 8.64 3.68 37.30
C ASP A 296 9.62 2.51 37.12
N SER A 297 9.71 1.96 35.90
CA SER A 297 10.65 0.87 35.58
C SER A 297 12.11 1.29 35.75
N PHE A 298 12.48 2.50 35.33
CA PHE A 298 13.82 3.05 35.49
C PHE A 298 14.18 3.25 36.96
N LYS A 299 13.24 3.79 37.75
CA LYS A 299 13.41 3.99 39.19
C LYS A 299 13.59 2.65 39.90
N THR A 300 12.71 1.68 39.67
CA THR A 300 12.82 0.33 40.28
C THR A 300 14.14 -0.35 39.91
N ALA A 301 14.54 -0.30 38.63
CA ALA A 301 15.83 -0.86 38.21
C ALA A 301 17.00 -0.23 38.97
N THR A 302 16.98 1.10 39.15
CA THR A 302 18.05 1.82 39.85
C THR A 302 18.06 1.50 41.36
N GLU A 303 16.89 1.40 42.00
CA GLU A 303 16.76 1.04 43.41
C GLU A 303 17.21 -0.40 43.71
N GLU A 304 17.02 -1.32 42.76
CA GLU A 304 17.48 -2.72 42.85
C GLU A 304 18.94 -2.92 42.36
N GLU A 305 19.68 -1.85 42.10
CA GLU A 305 21.06 -1.88 41.54
C GLU A 305 21.16 -2.64 40.20
N HIS A 306 20.05 -2.72 39.45
CA HIS A 306 20.00 -3.26 38.10
C HIS A 306 20.34 -2.19 37.05
N ASN A 307 20.84 -2.63 35.89
CA ASN A 307 21.20 -1.74 34.79
C ASN A 307 20.05 -1.61 33.78
N PHE A 308 19.38 -0.45 33.79
CA PHE A 308 18.35 -0.13 32.80
C PHE A 308 18.98 0.16 31.42
N LYS A 309 18.63 -0.64 30.40
CA LYS A 309 19.17 -0.54 29.03
C LYS A 309 18.28 0.21 28.05
N GLY A 310 17.04 0.52 28.43
CA GLY A 310 16.08 1.19 27.56
C GLY A 310 14.78 0.43 27.40
N VAL A 311 14.01 0.84 26.38
CA VAL A 311 12.69 0.31 26.07
C VAL A 311 12.68 -0.23 24.64
N LYS A 312 12.06 -1.39 24.43
CA LYS A 312 11.68 -1.91 23.11
C LYS A 312 10.21 -1.67 22.89
N ALA A 313 9.83 -0.96 21.82
CA ALA A 313 8.46 -0.88 21.36
C ALA A 313 8.25 -1.78 20.14
N PHE A 314 7.07 -2.38 20.04
CA PHE A 314 6.73 -3.36 19.03
C PHE A 314 5.65 -2.84 18.11
N PHE A 315 5.87 -2.95 16.80
CA PHE A 315 4.92 -2.52 15.79
C PHE A 315 4.73 -3.60 14.74
N SER A 316 3.54 -3.68 14.15
CA SER A 316 3.26 -4.53 13.00
C SER A 316 2.32 -3.85 12.03
N ILE A 317 2.26 -4.38 10.82
CA ILE A 317 1.21 -4.07 9.84
C ILE A 317 0.50 -5.38 9.51
N ASP A 318 -0.81 -5.41 9.71
CA ASP A 318 -1.62 -6.61 9.52
C ASP A 318 -2.02 -6.81 8.05
N TYR A 319 -2.80 -7.87 7.78
CA TYR A 319 -3.27 -8.21 6.43
C TYR A 319 -4.17 -7.12 5.80
N PHE A 320 -4.68 -6.17 6.59
CA PHE A 320 -5.54 -5.09 6.13
C PHE A 320 -4.76 -3.78 5.93
N GLY A 321 -3.43 -3.80 6.09
CA GLY A 321 -2.60 -2.61 6.03
C GLY A 321 -2.73 -1.70 7.26
N ILE A 322 -3.32 -2.20 8.35
CA ILE A 322 -3.49 -1.43 9.59
C ILE A 322 -2.24 -1.60 10.45
N ILE A 323 -1.66 -0.47 10.84
CA ILE A 323 -0.50 -0.44 11.74
C ILE A 323 -0.97 -0.61 13.18
N ARG A 324 -0.28 -1.47 13.92
CA ARG A 324 -0.54 -1.73 15.34
C ARG A 324 0.70 -1.45 16.16
N ALA A 325 0.55 -0.66 17.23
CA ALA A 325 1.49 -0.66 18.34
C ALA A 325 1.11 -1.83 19.26
N GLU A 326 1.92 -2.89 19.27
CA GLU A 326 1.60 -4.13 19.98
C GLU A 326 1.96 -4.08 21.47
N GLY A 327 2.80 -3.13 21.87
CA GLY A 327 3.23 -2.93 23.25
C GLY A 327 4.67 -2.45 23.35
N ALA A 328 5.16 -2.33 24.59
CA ALA A 328 6.54 -2.00 24.89
C ALA A 328 7.05 -2.78 26.10
N GLU A 329 8.35 -3.05 26.11
CA GLU A 329 9.07 -3.78 27.16
C GLU A 329 10.29 -2.99 27.60
N ALA A 330 10.44 -2.78 28.92
CA ALA A 330 11.68 -2.28 29.51
C ALA A 330 12.74 -3.38 29.54
N ILE A 331 13.98 -3.03 29.22
CA ILE A 331 15.13 -3.94 29.27
C ILE A 331 15.94 -3.59 30.51
N ILE A 332 15.99 -4.52 31.46
CA ILE A 332 16.74 -4.38 32.71
C ILE A 332 17.71 -5.56 32.79
N GLU A 333 19.00 -5.25 32.90
CA GLU A 333 20.06 -6.25 33.06
C GLU A 333 20.46 -6.32 34.53
N GLN A 334 20.37 -7.51 35.12
CA GLN A 334 20.89 -7.73 36.46
C GLN A 334 22.42 -7.85 36.40
N PRO A 335 23.17 -7.12 37.25
CA PRO A 335 24.61 -7.31 37.33
C PRO A 335 24.90 -8.75 37.75
N PRO A 336 26.03 -9.33 37.32
CA PRO A 336 26.38 -10.68 37.71
C PRO A 336 26.46 -10.75 39.23
N VAL A 337 25.62 -11.61 39.83
CA VAL A 337 25.69 -11.90 41.26
C VAL A 337 27.11 -12.38 41.54
N LYS A 338 27.86 -11.66 42.37
CA LYS A 338 29.09 -12.17 42.98
C LYS A 338 28.70 -13.36 43.87
N LYS A 339 28.48 -14.53 43.28
CA LYS A 339 28.50 -15.76 44.05
C LYS A 339 29.93 -15.90 44.55
N ASN A 340 30.12 -15.81 45.87
CA ASN A 340 31.16 -16.57 46.55
C ASN A 340 30.84 -18.05 46.30
N SER A 341 31.10 -18.52 45.08
CA SER A 341 30.81 -19.86 44.66
C SER A 341 32.02 -20.71 45.04
N THR A 342 31.79 -21.67 45.92
CA THR A 342 32.67 -22.82 46.23
C THR A 342 33.10 -23.62 44.98
N LEU A 343 32.62 -23.27 43.78
CA LEU A 343 33.12 -23.76 42.51
C LEU A 343 34.48 -23.13 42.11
N GLY A 344 34.78 -21.89 42.51
CA GLY A 344 36.09 -21.29 42.28
C GLY A 344 37.20 -22.10 42.95
N SER A 345 36.98 -22.51 44.21
CA SER A 345 37.92 -23.35 44.94
C SER A 345 38.10 -24.75 44.35
N ILE A 346 37.11 -25.30 43.64
CA ILE A 346 37.24 -26.61 42.98
C ILE A 346 38.06 -26.50 41.69
N VAL A 347 37.89 -25.42 40.92
CA VAL A 347 38.68 -25.18 39.70
C VAL A 347 40.14 -24.86 40.06
N ASP A 348 40.39 -24.12 41.14
CA ASP A 348 41.74 -23.84 41.64
C ASP A 348 42.44 -25.10 42.19
N THR A 349 41.67 -26.04 42.77
CA THR A 349 42.21 -27.34 43.23
C THR A 349 42.51 -28.28 42.07
N ILE A 350 41.75 -28.23 40.97
CA ILE A 350 42.01 -29.05 39.77
C ILE A 350 43.18 -28.47 38.95
N GLY A 351 43.30 -27.14 38.86
CA GLY A 351 44.39 -26.46 38.17
C GLY A 351 45.77 -26.72 38.81
N SER A 352 45.83 -26.82 40.15
CA SER A 352 47.06 -27.16 40.88
C SER A 352 47.43 -28.65 40.84
N PHE A 353 46.50 -29.55 40.49
CA PHE A 353 46.77 -30.98 40.34
C PHE A 353 47.38 -31.37 38.98
N PHE A 354 47.24 -30.52 37.95
CA PHE A 354 47.70 -30.81 36.58
C PHE A 354 48.86 -29.94 36.08
N GLY A 355 49.36 -29.00 36.89
CA GLY A 355 50.37 -28.03 36.48
C GLY A 355 51.68 -28.13 37.25
N ALA A 356 52.55 -29.09 36.90
CA ALA A 356 53.98 -29.02 37.24
C ALA A 356 54.82 -29.82 36.24
N LYS A 357 55.41 -29.12 35.26
CA LYS A 357 56.84 -29.25 34.96
C LYS A 357 57.32 -28.05 34.16
N GLU A 358 58.13 -27.25 34.85
CA GLU A 358 58.94 -26.15 34.32
C GLU A 358 59.89 -26.63 33.22
N ALA A 359 60.13 -25.75 32.25
CA ALA A 359 61.41 -25.65 31.58
C ALA A 359 61.73 -24.16 31.39
N GLU A 360 62.86 -23.76 31.95
CA GLU A 360 63.46 -22.42 31.91
C GLU A 360 63.88 -21.98 30.49
N PRO A 361 64.14 -20.66 30.28
CA PRO A 361 64.22 -20.05 28.96
C PRO A 361 65.62 -20.17 28.35
N THR A 362 65.70 -20.40 27.04
CA THR A 362 66.95 -20.23 26.28
C THR A 362 66.83 -19.03 25.33
N GLU A 363 67.80 -18.13 25.50
CA GLU A 363 68.14 -16.98 24.67
C GLU A 363 68.24 -17.32 23.18
N GLY A 364 67.92 -16.31 22.36
CA GLY A 364 67.85 -16.44 20.91
C GLY A 364 69.20 -16.56 20.21
N LEU A 365 69.11 -16.93 18.93
CA LEU A 365 70.12 -16.66 17.92
C LEU A 365 69.41 -16.43 16.57
N LYS A 366 69.77 -15.31 15.94
CA LYS A 366 69.66 -15.07 14.49
C LYS A 366 70.73 -15.91 13.78
N GLU A 367 70.43 -16.45 12.60
CA GLU A 367 71.12 -16.19 11.32
C GLU A 367 70.69 -17.20 10.24
N ASP A 368 70.42 -16.62 9.06
CA ASP A 368 70.68 -17.08 7.69
C ASP A 368 70.20 -18.45 7.19
N ALA A 369 69.15 -18.43 6.35
CA ALA A 369 69.22 -18.57 4.88
C ALA A 369 67.81 -18.53 4.25
#